data_AF-A0A707QZ34-F1
#
_entry.id   AF-A0A707QZ34-F1
#
_cell.length_a   1.000
_cell.length_b   1.000
_cell.length_c   1.000
_cell.angle_alpha   90.00
_cell.angle_beta   90.00
_cell.angle_gamma   90.00
#
_symmetry.space_group_name_H-M   'P 1'
#
loop_
_entity.id
_entity.type
_entity.pdbx_description
1 polymer ?
#
loop_
_entity_poly.entity_id
_entity_poly.type
_entity_poly.pdbx_seq_one_letter_code
_entity_poly.pdbx_strand_id
1 'polypeptide(L)'
;KGYDSRILVAQVPGGMLTNLESQLKQQNAADKLDQVLAEIPRVREDLGFIPLVTPTSQIVGTQAVLNVLTGERYKTIAKETAGI
;
A
#
# COMPACT_ATOMS: atom_id res chain seq x y z
N LYS A 1 -23.19 7.13 -1.19
CA LYS A 1 -22.36 5.97 -1.60
C LYS A 1 -21.79 6.28 -2.98
N GLY A 2 -20.61 6.91 -3.02
CA GLY A 2 -19.94 7.25 -4.28
C GLY A 2 -18.99 6.12 -4.66
N TYR A 3 -19.02 5.71 -5.92
CA TYR A 3 -18.05 4.79 -6.49
C TYR A 3 -16.71 5.52 -6.54
N ASP A 4 -15.74 5.11 -5.73
CA ASP A 4 -14.43 5.73 -5.72
C ASP A 4 -13.60 5.20 -6.88
N SER A 5 -13.50 5.99 -7.95
CA SER A 5 -12.77 5.66 -9.18
C SER A 5 -11.29 5.33 -8.94
N ARG A 6 -10.72 5.69 -7.78
CA ARG A 6 -9.34 5.34 -7.39
C ARG A 6 -9.15 3.84 -7.16
N ILE A 7 -10.23 3.11 -6.85
CA ILE A 7 -10.22 1.64 -6.70
C ILE A 7 -9.85 0.96 -8.03
N LEU A 8 -10.29 1.51 -9.16
CA LEU A 8 -10.05 0.95 -10.50
C LEU A 8 -8.61 1.12 -10.98
N VAL A 9 -7.90 2.15 -10.51
CA VAL A 9 -6.56 2.51 -11.03
C VAL A 9 -5.45 1.66 -10.41
N ALA A 10 -5.55 1.34 -9.11
CA ALA A 10 -4.45 0.69 -8.39
C ALA A 10 -4.62 -0.83 -8.20
N GLN A 11 -5.74 -1.44 -8.65
CA GLN A 11 -6.11 -2.84 -8.37
C GLN A 11 -6.09 -3.19 -6.86
N VAL A 12 -6.37 -2.20 -6.00
CA VAL A 12 -6.33 -2.34 -4.55
C VAL A 12 -7.71 -2.79 -4.05
N PRO A 13 -7.81 -3.86 -3.24
CA PRO A 13 -9.07 -4.23 -2.59
C PRO A 13 -9.67 -3.06 -1.79
N GLY A 14 -10.98 -2.83 -1.87
CA GLY A 14 -11.62 -1.68 -1.21
C GLY A 14 -11.34 -1.60 0.30
N GLY A 15 -11.32 -2.74 1.00
CA GLY A 15 -10.97 -2.78 2.43
C GLY A 15 -9.51 -2.41 2.72
N MET A 16 -8.59 -2.70 1.80
CA MET A 16 -7.19 -2.29 1.89
C MET A 16 -7.05 -0.77 1.66
N LEU A 17 -7.78 -0.20 0.70
CA LEU A 17 -7.79 1.25 0.47
C LEU A 17 -8.23 2.02 1.72
N THR A 18 -9.35 1.64 2.34
CA THR A 18 -9.85 2.29 3.56
C THR A 18 -8.84 2.20 4.71
N ASN A 19 -8.14 1.06 4.83
CA ASN A 19 -7.09 0.88 5.83
C ASN A 19 -5.90 1.81 5.58
N LEU A 20 -5.42 1.92 4.33
CA LEU A 20 -4.31 2.80 3.95
C LEU A 20 -4.66 4.27 4.20
N GLU A 21 -5.87 4.71 3.82
CA GLU A 21 -6.35 6.07 4.10
C GLU A 21 -6.37 6.37 5.61
N SER A 22 -6.83 5.42 6.42
CA SER A 22 -6.82 5.54 7.89
C SER A 22 -5.40 5.65 8.45
N GLN A 23 -4.46 4.81 7.98
CA GLN A 23 -3.05 4.84 8.42
C GLN A 23 -2.37 6.17 8.06
N LEU A 24 -2.55 6.65 6.83
CA LEU A 24 -1.98 7.92 6.38
C LEU A 24 -2.57 9.10 7.14
N LYS A 25 -3.88 9.08 7.40
CA LYS A 25 -4.55 10.12 8.19
C LYS A 25 -4.03 10.17 9.63
N GLN A 26 -3.83 9.02 10.27
CA GLN A 26 -3.24 8.95 11.62
C GLN A 26 -1.81 9.51 11.68
N GLN A 27 -1.08 9.46 10.56
CA GLN A 27 0.29 9.98 10.44
C GLN A 27 0.36 11.38 9.82
N ASN A 28 -0.77 12.09 9.69
CA ASN A 28 -0.87 13.41 9.05
C ASN A 28 -0.28 13.44 7.62
N ALA A 29 -0.40 12.34 6.88
CA ALA A 29 0.16 12.14 5.54
C ALA A 29 -0.91 11.73 4.51
N ALA A 30 -2.16 12.16 4.72
CA ALA A 30 -3.30 11.82 3.86
C ALA A 30 -3.12 12.26 2.39
N ASP A 31 -2.34 13.32 2.17
CA ASP A 31 -1.91 13.83 0.86
C ASP A 31 -1.00 12.87 0.09
N LYS A 32 -0.39 11.88 0.77
CA LYS A 32 0.51 10.90 0.16
C LYS A 32 -0.21 9.66 -0.38
N LEU A 33 -1.53 9.58 -0.31
CA LEU A 33 -2.29 8.41 -0.77
C LEU A 33 -1.96 8.05 -2.23
N ASP A 34 -1.91 9.04 -3.11
CA ASP A 34 -1.62 8.80 -4.54
C ASP A 34 -0.21 8.23 -4.74
N GLN A 35 0.77 8.67 -3.94
CA GLN A 35 2.13 8.12 -3.96
C GLN A 35 2.16 6.67 -3.47
N VAL A 36 1.39 6.35 -2.43
CA VAL A 36 1.26 4.97 -1.93
C VAL A 36 0.62 4.08 -2.98
N LEU A 37 -0.46 4.54 -3.63
CA LEU A 37 -1.12 3.79 -4.70
C LEU A 37 -0.19 3.53 -5.89
N ALA A 38 0.69 4.48 -6.22
CA ALA A 38 1.71 4.31 -7.27
C ALA A 38 2.85 3.37 -6.85
N GLU A 39 3.13 3.25 -5.55
CA GLU A 39 4.20 2.40 -5.00
C GLU A 39 3.77 0.93 -4.87
N ILE A 40 2.49 0.66 -4.60
CA ILE A 40 1.92 -0.69 -4.49
C ILE A 40 2.30 -1.62 -5.67
N PRO A 41 2.10 -1.25 -6.96
CA PRO A 41 2.45 -2.14 -8.07
C PRO A 41 3.95 -2.43 -8.13
N ARG A 42 4.81 -1.49 -7.72
CA ARG A 42 6.27 -1.69 -7.68
C ARG A 42 6.68 -2.66 -6.58
N VAL A 43 6.11 -2.50 -5.38
CA VAL A 43 6.33 -3.44 -4.27
C VAL A 43 5.82 -4.83 -4.62
N ARG A 44 4.66 -4.91 -5.30
CA ARG A 44 4.10 -6.18 -5.78
C ARG A 44 5.01 -6.85 -6.80
N GLU A 45 5.60 -6.08 -7.72
CA GLU A 45 6.58 -6.57 -8.70
C GLU A 45 7.83 -7.11 -8.00
N ASP A 46 8.38 -6.37 -7.03
CA ASP A 46 9.57 -6.79 -6.26
C ASP A 46 9.33 -8.08 -5.46
N LEU A 47 8.07 -8.35 -5.09
CA LEU A 47 7.66 -9.60 -4.43
C LEU A 47 7.23 -10.70 -5.41
N GLY A 48 7.43 -10.53 -6.72
CA GLY A 48 7.15 -11.57 -7.73
C GLY A 48 5.69 -11.65 -8.17
N PHE A 49 4.99 -10.51 -8.24
CA PHE A 49 3.60 -10.41 -8.70
C PHE A 49 2.57 -11.19 -7.89
N ILE A 50 2.79 -11.33 -6.57
CA ILE A 50 1.85 -12.03 -5.68
C ILE A 50 0.41 -11.50 -5.81
N PRO A 51 -0.60 -12.36 -5.62
CA PRO A 51 -2.00 -11.92 -5.64
C PRO A 51 -2.26 -10.89 -4.53
N LEU A 52 -2.97 -9.79 -4.85
CA LEU A 52 -3.37 -8.77 -3.87
C LEU A 52 -4.67 -9.17 -3.16
N VAL A 53 -4.61 -10.27 -2.41
CA VAL A 53 -5.69 -10.76 -1.54
C VAL A 53 -5.18 -10.80 -0.09
N THR A 54 -6.05 -10.94 0.90
CA THR A 54 -5.59 -11.09 2.29
C THR A 54 -4.83 -12.43 2.46
N PRO A 55 -3.67 -12.48 3.16
CA PRO A 55 -2.99 -11.39 3.88
C PRO A 55 -1.99 -10.58 3.05
N THR A 56 -1.59 -11.06 1.87
CA THR A 56 -0.52 -10.46 1.04
C THR A 56 -0.79 -9.02 0.63
N SER A 57 -2.06 -8.66 0.41
CA SER A 57 -2.50 -7.29 0.13
C SER A 57 -2.07 -6.30 1.22
N GLN A 58 -2.24 -6.67 2.50
CA GLN A 58 -1.85 -5.83 3.63
C GLN A 58 -0.33 -5.67 3.70
N ILE A 59 0.41 -6.72 3.38
CA ILE A 59 1.87 -6.72 3.42
C ILE A 59 2.42 -5.75 2.36
N VAL A 60 1.94 -5.86 1.12
CA VAL A 60 2.29 -4.92 0.03
C VAL A 60 1.91 -3.49 0.40
N GLY A 61 0.71 -3.29 0.95
CA GLY A 61 0.21 -1.97 1.35
C GLY A 61 1.06 -1.30 2.42
N THR A 62 1.35 -2.03 3.50
CA THR A 62 2.16 -1.53 4.62
C THR A 62 3.57 -1.18 4.14
N GLN A 63 4.19 -2.04 3.32
CA GLN A 63 5.52 -1.75 2.77
C GLN A 63 5.51 -0.53 1.84
N ALA A 64 4.48 -0.38 1.01
CA ALA A 64 4.33 0.81 0.15
C ALA A 64 4.17 2.11 0.98
N VAL A 65 3.38 2.06 2.07
CA VAL A 65 3.25 3.18 3.02
C VAL A 65 4.60 3.52 3.64
N LEU A 66 5.34 2.50 4.12
CA LEU A 66 6.67 2.71 4.70
C LEU A 66 7.60 3.40 3.69
N ASN A 67 7.70 2.88 2.47
CA ASN A 67 8.56 3.45 1.41
C ASN A 67 8.26 4.94 1.14
N VAL A 68 6.98 5.31 1.09
CA VAL A 68 6.52 6.69 0.82
C VAL A 68 6.72 7.63 2.01
N LEU A 69 6.59 7.11 3.24
CA LEU A 69 6.81 7.89 4.44
C LEU A 69 8.30 8.09 4.74
N THR A 70 9.14 7.08 4.50
CA THR A 70 10.59 7.17 4.66
C THR A 70 11.28 7.94 3.54
N GLY A 71 10.63 8.06 2.37
CA GLY A 71 11.19 8.66 1.16
C GLY A 71 12.24 7.77 0.46
N GLU A 72 12.40 6.53 0.91
CA GLU A 72 13.41 5.59 0.43
C GLU A 72 12.84 4.17 0.49
N ARG A 73 12.87 3.46 -0.65
CA ARG A 73 12.31 2.12 -0.77
C ARG A 73 13.07 1.14 0.11
N TYR A 74 12.34 0.36 0.91
CA TYR A 74 12.87 -0.71 1.77
C TYR A 74 13.88 -0.27 2.86
N LYS A 75 13.99 1.04 3.13
CA LYS A 75 14.76 1.56 4.27
C LYS A 75 14.32 0.92 5.59
N THR A 76 13.01 0.74 5.73
CA THR A 76 12.39 -0.05 6.79
C THR A 76 11.59 -1.17 6.14
N ILE A 77 11.95 -2.42 6.44
CA ILE A 77 11.22 -3.59 5.96
C ILE A 77 10.17 -3.95 7.01
N ALA A 78 8.91 -4.01 6.61
CA ALA A 78 7.85 -4.51 7.50
C ALA A 78 8.16 -5.96 7.88
N LYS A 79 7.96 -6.31 9.16
CA LYS A 79 8.26 -7.67 9.66
C LYS A 79 7.48 -8.73 8.87
N GLU A 80 6.28 -8.40 8.41
CA GLU A 80 5.47 -9.28 7.59
C GLU A 80 5.98 -9.43 6.15
N THR A 81 6.73 -8.46 5.61
CA THR A 81 7.31 -8.52 4.26
C THR A 81 8.56 -9.40 4.22
N ALA A 82 9.33 -9.44 5.30
CA ALA A 82 10.56 -10.24 5.38
C ALA A 82 10.31 -11.77 5.43
N GLY A 83 9.07 -12.20 5.64
CA GLY A 83 8.69 -13.61 5.80
C GLY A 83 8.01 -14.25 4.59
N ILE A 84 7.86 -13.52 3.47
CA ILE A 84 7.32 -14.02 2.20
C ILE A 84 8.47 -14.21 1.22
#